data_AF-A0A1D2JZV5-F1
#
_entry.id   AF-A0A1D2JZV5-F1
#
_cell.length_a   1.000
_cell.length_b   1.000
_cell.length_c   1.000
_cell.angle_alpha   90.00
_cell.angle_beta   90.00
_cell.angle_gamma   90.00
#
_symmetry.space_group_name_H-M   'P 1'
#
loop_
_entity.id
_entity.type
_entity.pdbx_description
1 polymer ?
#
loop_
_entity_poly.entity_id
_entity_poly.type
_entity_poly.pdbx_seq_one_letter_code
_entity_poly.pdbx_strand_id
1 'polypeptide(L)'
;MTLSYERILVAIDGSKASEQAFKEATAVAKRNNATLGLVHAIDTRAFSAVTSYDGAMTDKATEYAETLLTEYKESAIKEGLENVEIFIEYGSPKTVISREIAKKFKADLIMCGATGLNAVERLLVGSVTEYVIRHAPCDVLIVRGTAPDVETV
;
A
#
# COMPACT_ATOMS: atom_id res chain seq x y z
N MET A 1 13.16 -0.70 -26.53
CA MET A 1 13.03 -1.42 -25.24
C MET A 1 11.69 -1.04 -24.66
N THR A 2 10.83 -2.03 -24.40
CA THR A 2 9.60 -1.80 -23.63
C THR A 2 9.98 -1.62 -22.17
N LEU A 3 9.52 -0.55 -21.51
CA LEU A 3 9.74 -0.35 -20.07
C LEU A 3 9.11 -1.53 -19.31
N SER A 4 9.87 -2.19 -18.44
CA SER A 4 9.38 -3.24 -17.54
C SER A 4 9.77 -2.90 -16.11
N TYR A 5 8.82 -3.04 -15.19
CA TYR A 5 9.06 -2.94 -13.75
C TYR A 5 9.33 -4.33 -13.19
N GLU A 6 10.40 -4.46 -12.39
CA GLU A 6 10.89 -5.71 -11.80
C GLU A 6 10.53 -5.82 -10.32
N ARG A 7 10.36 -4.68 -9.61
CA ARG A 7 10.12 -4.64 -8.15
C ARG A 7 9.04 -3.62 -7.82
N ILE A 8 7.81 -4.10 -7.78
CA ILE A 8 6.62 -3.28 -7.59
C ILE A 8 6.23 -3.28 -6.12
N LEU A 9 6.21 -2.12 -5.48
CA LEU A 9 5.80 -1.94 -4.10
C LEU A 9 4.36 -1.41 -4.06
N VAL A 10 3.46 -2.05 -3.31
CA VAL A 10 2.09 -1.58 -3.09
C VAL A 10 1.81 -1.32 -1.62
N ALA A 11 1.26 -0.14 -1.33
CA ALA A 11 0.86 0.25 0.02
C ALA A 11 -0.55 -0.25 0.35
N ILE A 12 -0.68 -0.98 1.46
CA ILE A 12 -1.91 -1.58 1.95
C ILE A 12 -2.29 -0.95 3.27
N ASP A 13 -3.48 -0.35 3.35
CA ASP A 13 -4.01 0.26 4.58
C ASP A 13 -5.37 -0.32 4.99
N GLY A 14 -5.86 -1.35 4.29
CA GLY A 14 -7.17 -1.95 4.53
C GLY A 14 -8.34 -1.20 3.88
N SER A 15 -8.09 -0.08 3.20
CA SER A 15 -9.13 0.63 2.44
C SER A 15 -9.43 -0.04 1.10
N LYS A 16 -10.64 0.19 0.56
CA LYS A 16 -11.04 -0.25 -0.80
C LYS A 16 -10.09 0.26 -1.89
N ALA A 17 -9.53 1.47 -1.70
CA ALA A 17 -8.59 2.04 -2.65
C ALA A 17 -7.23 1.32 -2.63
N SER A 18 -6.76 0.89 -1.45
CA SER A 18 -5.58 0.03 -1.36
C SER A 18 -5.80 -1.37 -1.93
N GLU A 19 -7.00 -1.93 -1.76
CA GLU A 19 -7.39 -3.21 -2.36
C GLU A 19 -7.38 -3.15 -3.89
N GLN A 20 -7.90 -2.07 -4.48
CA GLN A 20 -7.84 -1.84 -5.92
C GLN A 20 -6.40 -1.67 -6.41
N ALA A 21 -5.58 -0.93 -5.67
CA ALA A 21 -4.16 -0.78 -5.98
C ALA A 21 -3.42 -2.13 -5.95
N PHE A 22 -3.75 -3.00 -4.99
CA PHE A 22 -3.22 -4.35 -4.92
C PHE A 22 -3.61 -5.20 -6.14
N LYS A 23 -4.87 -5.17 -6.57
CA LYS A 23 -5.34 -5.94 -7.73
C LYS A 23 -4.60 -5.52 -9.00
N GLU A 24 -4.47 -4.23 -9.23
CA GLU A 24 -3.71 -3.70 -10.36
C GLU A 24 -2.21 -4.04 -10.25
N ALA A 25 -1.61 -3.91 -9.06
CA ALA A 25 -0.21 -4.25 -8.84
C ALA A 25 0.07 -5.73 -9.09
N THR A 26 -0.85 -6.61 -8.70
CA THR A 26 -0.79 -8.05 -8.98
C THR A 26 -0.82 -8.30 -10.49
N ALA A 27 -1.71 -7.64 -11.23
CA ALA A 27 -1.79 -7.78 -12.69
C ALA A 27 -0.53 -7.27 -13.40
N VAL A 28 0.00 -6.11 -12.99
CA VAL A 28 1.24 -5.56 -13.53
C VAL A 28 2.44 -6.46 -13.21
N ALA A 29 2.52 -6.97 -11.97
CA ALA A 29 3.59 -7.86 -11.57
C ALA A 29 3.59 -9.16 -12.38
N LYS A 30 2.42 -9.77 -12.59
CA LYS A 30 2.26 -10.96 -13.45
C LYS A 30 2.73 -10.69 -14.88
N ARG A 31 2.28 -9.58 -15.48
CA ARG A 31 2.66 -9.20 -16.85
C ARG A 31 4.16 -9.01 -17.02
N ASN A 32 4.83 -8.51 -15.98
CA ASN A 32 6.25 -8.18 -16.02
C ASN A 32 7.15 -9.28 -15.44
N ASN A 33 6.58 -10.36 -14.90
CA ASN A 33 7.31 -11.35 -14.08
C ASN A 33 8.09 -10.70 -12.91
N ALA A 34 7.47 -9.72 -12.27
CA ALA A 34 8.07 -8.89 -11.23
C ALA A 34 7.90 -9.49 -9.83
N THR A 35 8.73 -9.03 -8.89
CA THR A 35 8.51 -9.23 -7.45
C THR A 35 7.51 -8.21 -6.93
N LEU A 36 6.48 -8.67 -6.22
CA LEU A 36 5.49 -7.79 -5.57
C LEU A 36 5.84 -7.62 -4.10
N GLY A 37 6.08 -6.39 -3.66
CA GLY A 37 6.25 -6.02 -2.26
C GLY A 37 4.95 -5.44 -1.70
N LEU A 38 4.44 -5.99 -0.61
CA LEU A 38 3.28 -5.47 0.11
C LEU A 38 3.77 -4.72 1.35
N VAL A 39 3.43 -3.44 1.51
CA VAL A 39 3.82 -2.65 2.68
C VAL A 39 2.62 -2.15 3.46
N HIS A 40 2.65 -2.37 4.78
CA HIS A 40 1.75 -1.77 5.75
C HIS A 40 2.57 -1.00 6.79
N ALA A 41 2.17 0.25 7.06
CA ALA A 41 2.82 1.10 8.04
C ALA A 41 1.91 1.31 9.25
N ILE A 42 2.37 0.88 10.42
CA ILE A 42 1.65 1.07 11.69
C ILE A 42 2.00 2.47 12.20
N ASP A 43 1.04 3.40 12.09
CA ASP A 43 1.27 4.81 12.47
C ASP A 43 1.35 4.98 14.00
N THR A 44 2.58 4.95 14.51
CA THR A 44 2.89 5.13 15.95
C THR A 44 2.40 6.46 16.52
N ARG A 45 2.15 7.48 15.68
CA ARG A 45 1.62 8.78 16.12
C ARG A 45 0.14 8.74 16.46
N ALA A 46 -0.61 7.80 15.90
CA ALA A 46 -2.01 7.60 16.26
C ALA A 46 -2.12 7.10 17.70
N PHE A 47 -1.14 6.34 18.17
CA PHE A 47 -1.11 5.79 19.53
C PHE A 47 -0.59 6.80 20.57
N SER A 48 0.31 7.71 20.21
CA SER A 48 0.83 8.72 21.15
C SER A 48 -0.18 9.79 21.56
N ALA A 49 -1.27 9.95 20.80
CA ALA A 49 -2.39 10.81 21.17
C ALA A 49 -3.30 10.20 22.26
N VAL A 50 -3.17 8.90 22.52
CA VAL A 50 -3.87 8.19 23.58
C VAL A 50 -2.93 8.14 24.78
N THR A 51 -3.27 8.82 25.87
CA THR A 51 -2.44 9.01 27.09
C THR A 51 -2.02 7.72 27.81
N SER A 52 -2.47 6.56 27.32
CA SER A 52 -2.11 5.24 27.81
C SER A 52 -1.45 4.47 26.67
N TYR A 53 -0.14 4.62 26.51
CA TYR A 53 0.66 3.78 25.60
C TYR A 53 0.67 2.36 26.17
N ASP A 54 -0.37 1.59 25.84
CA ASP A 54 -0.52 0.20 26.26
C ASP A 54 0.11 -0.70 25.18
N GLY A 55 1.08 -1.54 25.57
CA GLY A 55 1.71 -2.51 24.68
C GLY A 55 0.67 -3.38 23.96
N ALA A 56 -0.46 -3.66 24.62
CA ALA A 56 -1.56 -4.44 24.05
C ALA A 56 -2.20 -3.80 22.81
N MET A 57 -2.20 -2.46 22.67
CA MET A 57 -2.70 -1.80 21.45
C MET A 57 -1.72 -1.96 20.27
N THR A 58 -0.43 -1.95 20.56
CA THR A 58 0.63 -2.14 19.56
C THR A 58 0.62 -3.58 19.06
N ASP A 59 0.45 -4.55 19.96
CA ASP A 59 0.34 -5.96 19.63
C ASP A 59 -0.86 -6.23 18.71
N LYS A 60 -2.03 -5.67 19.03
CA LYS A 60 -3.23 -5.79 18.17
C LYS A 60 -3.06 -5.17 16.79
N ALA A 61 -2.40 -4.02 16.70
CA ALA A 61 -2.12 -3.39 15.41
C ALA A 61 -1.18 -4.23 14.55
N THR A 62 -0.21 -4.89 15.20
CA THR A 62 0.73 -5.81 14.54
C THR A 62 0.02 -7.06 14.05
N GLU A 63 -0.78 -7.71 14.91
CA GLU A 63 -1.58 -8.89 14.56
C GLU A 63 -2.55 -8.60 13.40
N TYR A 64 -3.20 -7.43 13.42
CA TYR A 64 -4.02 -6.97 12.31
C TYR A 64 -3.21 -6.83 11.02
N ALA A 65 -2.04 -6.17 11.07
CA ALA A 65 -1.18 -5.98 9.90
C ALA A 65 -0.66 -7.31 9.34
N GLU A 66 -0.28 -8.25 10.21
CA GLU A 66 0.17 -9.59 9.84
C GLU A 66 -0.94 -10.38 9.15
N THR A 67 -2.13 -10.37 9.72
CA THR A 67 -3.31 -11.04 9.13
C THR A 67 -3.63 -10.43 7.77
N LEU A 68 -3.72 -9.11 7.70
CA LEU A 68 -4.04 -8.36 6.48
C LEU A 68 -3.05 -8.68 5.34
N LEU A 69 -1.75 -8.52 5.58
CA LEU A 69 -0.75 -8.75 4.54
C LEU A 69 -0.62 -10.24 4.16
N THR A 70 -0.88 -11.16 5.09
CA THR A 70 -0.90 -12.60 4.79
C THR A 70 -2.04 -12.95 3.84
N GLU A 71 -3.25 -12.42 4.07
CA GLU A 71 -4.39 -12.62 3.16
C GLU A 71 -4.11 -12.09 1.75
N TYR A 72 -3.55 -10.87 1.64
CA TYR A 72 -3.15 -10.31 0.34
C TYR A 72 -2.05 -11.13 -0.33
N LYS A 73 -1.04 -11.58 0.42
CA LYS A 73 0.03 -12.43 -0.12
C LYS A 73 -0.52 -13.73 -0.66
N GLU A 74 -1.38 -14.42 0.09
CA GLU A 74 -2.02 -15.66 -0.36
C GLU A 74 -2.88 -15.43 -1.60
N SER A 75 -3.62 -14.32 -1.66
CA SER A 75 -4.41 -13.96 -2.84
C SER A 75 -3.53 -13.75 -4.07
N ALA A 76 -2.38 -13.05 -3.93
CA ALA A 76 -1.44 -12.84 -5.03
C ALA A 76 -0.82 -14.15 -5.53
N ILE A 77 -0.46 -15.05 -4.61
CA ILE A 77 0.08 -16.37 -4.95
C ILE A 77 -0.97 -17.23 -5.66
N LYS A 78 -2.23 -17.22 -5.19
CA LYS A 78 -3.35 -17.92 -5.87
C LYS A 78 -3.59 -17.40 -7.29
N GLU A 79 -3.32 -16.12 -7.52
CA GLU A 79 -3.33 -15.51 -8.85
C GLU A 79 -2.11 -15.87 -9.71
N GLY A 80 -1.13 -16.62 -9.19
CA GLY A 80 0.02 -17.11 -9.95
C GLY A 80 1.27 -16.25 -9.86
N LEU A 81 1.39 -15.35 -8.87
CA LEU A 81 2.66 -14.70 -8.56
C LEU A 81 3.57 -15.63 -7.75
N GLU A 82 4.81 -15.78 -8.19
CA GLU A 82 5.82 -16.60 -7.51
C GLU A 82 6.52 -15.83 -6.38
N ASN A 83 6.73 -14.52 -6.56
CA ASN A 83 7.58 -13.71 -5.69
C ASN A 83 6.78 -12.59 -5.01
N VAL A 84 6.37 -12.82 -3.76
CA VAL A 84 5.63 -11.86 -2.94
C VAL A 84 6.30 -11.66 -1.57
N GLU A 85 6.76 -10.44 -1.30
CA GLU A 85 7.40 -10.01 -0.06
C GLU A 85 6.44 -9.15 0.78
N ILE A 86 6.50 -9.24 2.10
CA ILE A 86 5.68 -8.42 3.02
C ILE A 86 6.57 -7.55 3.90
N PHE A 87 6.12 -6.32 4.16
CA PHE A 87 6.81 -5.33 4.98
C PHE A 87 5.81 -4.72 5.95
N ILE A 88 6.00 -4.99 7.24
CA ILE A 88 5.26 -4.35 8.33
C ILE A 88 6.28 -3.50 9.08
N GLU A 89 6.08 -2.19 9.08
CA GLU A 89 7.01 -1.26 9.72
C GLU A 89 6.26 -0.24 10.58
N TYR A 90 6.89 0.19 11.64
CA TYR A 90 6.36 1.21 12.55
C TYR A 90 6.80 2.60 12.11
N GLY A 91 5.86 3.54 12.08
CA GLY A 91 6.16 4.95 11.85
C GLY A 91 5.18 5.62 10.90
N SER A 92 5.54 6.81 10.45
CA SER A 92 4.70 7.60 9.54
C SER A 92 4.59 6.89 8.18
N PRO A 93 3.37 6.54 7.70
CA PRO A 93 3.20 5.88 6.40
C PRO A 93 3.87 6.63 5.25
N LYS A 94 3.89 7.98 5.34
CA LYS A 94 4.56 8.87 4.38
C LYS A 94 6.04 8.50 4.17
N THR A 95 6.80 8.28 5.25
CA THR A 95 8.26 8.05 5.18
C THR A 95 8.56 6.57 4.98
N VAL A 96 7.84 5.70 5.68
CA VAL A 96 7.97 4.24 5.57
C VAL A 96 7.83 3.80 4.11
N ILE A 97 6.77 4.24 3.43
CA ILE A 97 6.52 3.85 2.04
C ILE A 97 7.53 4.50 1.09
N SER A 98 7.63 5.83 1.09
CA SER A 98 8.35 6.57 0.04
C SER A 98 9.88 6.53 0.17
N ARG A 99 10.42 6.23 1.36
CA ARG A 99 11.86 6.29 1.61
C ARG A 99 12.42 4.98 2.11
N GLU A 100 11.85 4.45 3.18
CA GLU A 100 12.45 3.33 3.91
C GLU A 100 12.27 2.03 3.14
N ILE A 101 11.02 1.62 2.91
CA ILE A 101 10.71 0.38 2.21
C ILE A 101 11.00 0.49 0.72
N ALA A 102 10.69 1.62 0.06
CA ALA A 102 11.07 1.83 -1.34
C ALA A 102 12.57 1.59 -1.58
N LYS A 103 13.44 2.08 -0.69
CA LYS A 103 14.88 1.87 -0.80
C LYS A 103 15.30 0.45 -0.41
N LYS A 104 14.78 -0.09 0.71
CA LYS A 104 15.09 -1.45 1.21
C LYS A 104 14.72 -2.52 0.17
N PHE A 105 13.52 -2.39 -0.39
CA PHE A 105 12.99 -3.27 -1.42
C PHE A 105 13.56 -2.95 -2.81
N LYS A 106 14.24 -1.81 -3.01
CA LYS A 106 14.68 -1.33 -4.33
C LYS A 106 13.51 -1.26 -5.33
N ALA A 107 12.41 -0.66 -4.90
CA ALA A 107 11.22 -0.49 -5.72
C ALA A 107 11.54 0.34 -6.97
N ASP A 108 11.12 -0.12 -8.14
CA ASP A 108 11.15 0.64 -9.39
C ASP A 108 9.76 1.16 -9.79
N LEU A 109 8.71 0.68 -9.12
CA LEU A 109 7.36 1.22 -9.15
C LEU A 109 6.75 1.19 -7.75
N ILE A 110 6.14 2.30 -7.31
CA ILE A 110 5.24 2.32 -6.16
C ILE A 110 3.81 2.50 -6.65
N MET A 111 2.92 1.59 -6.25
CA MET A 111 1.49 1.65 -6.53
C MET A 111 0.72 2.00 -5.27
N CYS A 112 -0.18 2.97 -5.38
CA CYS A 112 -0.99 3.46 -4.26
C CYS A 112 -2.43 3.69 -4.70
N GLY A 113 -3.37 3.46 -3.78
CA GLY A 113 -4.72 3.99 -3.93
C GLY A 113 -4.69 5.52 -3.95
N ALA A 114 -5.60 6.14 -4.70
CA ALA A 114 -5.73 7.60 -4.71
C ALA A 114 -6.07 8.18 -3.32
N THR A 115 -6.80 7.42 -2.51
CA THR A 115 -7.24 7.76 -1.17
C THR A 115 -6.94 6.61 -0.19
N GLY A 116 -6.95 6.90 1.12
CA GLY A 116 -6.83 5.88 2.18
C GLY A 116 -8.01 5.91 3.14
N LEU A 117 -7.85 5.34 4.34
CA LEU A 117 -8.92 5.21 5.35
C LEU A 117 -9.62 6.52 5.77
N ASN A 118 -8.92 7.65 5.77
CA ASN A 118 -9.40 8.93 6.31
C ASN A 118 -9.88 9.93 5.24
N ALA A 119 -10.23 9.46 4.04
CA ALA A 119 -10.60 10.34 2.94
C ALA A 119 -12.05 10.84 3.06
N VAL A 120 -12.24 12.15 2.98
CA VAL A 120 -13.56 12.79 2.81
C VAL A 120 -13.87 12.82 1.31
N GLU A 121 -15.10 12.50 0.94
CA GLU A 121 -15.48 12.17 -0.44
C GLU A 121 -15.14 13.25 -1.50
N ARG A 122 -14.81 12.71 -2.69
CA ARG A 122 -14.76 13.33 -4.03
C ARG A 122 -13.53 14.21 -4.35
N LEU A 123 -12.67 13.64 -5.22
CA LEU A 123 -11.62 14.28 -6.05
C LEU A 123 -10.23 14.52 -5.45
N LEU A 124 -10.00 14.29 -4.15
CA LEU A 124 -8.68 14.56 -3.54
C LEU A 124 -7.77 13.34 -3.49
N VAL A 125 -6.49 13.55 -3.82
CA VAL A 125 -5.42 12.58 -3.53
C VAL A 125 -5.12 12.64 -2.03
N GLY A 126 -5.11 11.50 -1.35
CA GLY A 126 -4.86 11.42 0.08
C GLY A 126 -3.44 11.91 0.43
N SER A 127 -3.28 12.49 1.63
CA SER A 127 -2.01 13.13 2.02
C SER A 127 -0.81 12.17 2.06
N VAL A 128 -1.03 10.86 2.24
CA VAL A 128 0.03 9.84 2.16
C VAL A 128 0.44 9.66 0.70
N THR A 129 -0.52 9.37 -0.18
CA THR A 129 -0.30 9.23 -1.61
C THR A 129 0.36 10.46 -2.23
N GLU A 130 -0.10 11.66 -1.87
CA GLU A 130 0.51 12.93 -2.30
C GLU A 130 1.97 13.04 -1.85
N TYR A 131 2.27 12.64 -0.62
CA TYR A 131 3.64 12.63 -0.13
C TYR A 131 4.50 11.63 -0.89
N VAL A 132 3.98 10.42 -1.17
CA VAL A 132 4.67 9.40 -1.96
C VAL A 132 5.01 9.92 -3.36
N ILE A 133 4.05 10.54 -4.06
CA ILE A 133 4.28 11.14 -5.39
C ILE A 133 5.45 12.13 -5.38
N ARG A 134 5.58 12.94 -4.32
CA ARG A 134 6.62 13.98 -4.24
C ARG A 134 8.00 13.47 -3.82
N HIS A 135 8.10 12.29 -3.21
CA HIS A 135 9.33 11.84 -2.53
C HIS A 135 9.81 10.44 -2.90
N ALA A 136 9.03 9.67 -3.65
CA ALA A 136 9.44 8.36 -4.12
C ALA A 136 10.71 8.47 -4.99
N PRO A 137 11.65 7.51 -4.86
CA PRO A 137 12.85 7.47 -5.69
C PRO A 137 12.61 6.89 -7.09
N CYS A 138 11.38 6.50 -7.40
CA CYS A 138 11.00 5.76 -8.60
C CYS A 138 9.59 6.16 -9.06
N ASP A 139 9.11 5.53 -10.13
CA ASP A 139 7.80 5.83 -10.70
C ASP A 139 6.69 5.53 -9.70
N VAL A 140 5.64 6.36 -9.75
CA VAL A 140 4.47 6.22 -8.87
C VAL A 140 3.21 6.12 -9.73
N LEU A 141 2.45 5.05 -9.53
CA LEU A 141 1.18 4.84 -10.21
C LEU A 141 0.03 4.90 -9.21
N ILE A 142 -0.91 5.80 -9.48
CA ILE A 142 -2.08 6.03 -8.63
C ILE A 142 -3.29 5.30 -9.21
N VAL A 143 -3.79 4.33 -8.46
CA VAL A 143 -4.99 3.59 -8.82
C VAL A 143 -6.22 4.31 -8.26
N ARG A 144 -7.10 4.72 -9.17
CA ARG A 144 -8.41 5.29 -8.84
C ARG A 144 -9.45 4.21 -9.02
N GLY A 145 -10.28 4.01 -8.01
CA GLY A 145 -11.50 3.23 -8.17
C GLY A 145 -12.41 3.87 -9.21
N THR A 146 -13.15 3.03 -9.93
CA THR A 146 -14.32 3.50 -10.67
C THR A 146 -15.26 4.15 -9.67
N ALA A 147 -15.75 5.36 -9.98
CA ALA A 147 -16.83 5.95 -9.21
C ALA A 147 -17.97 4.92 -9.09
N PRO A 148 -18.69 4.83 -7.95
CA PRO A 148 -19.94 4.07 -7.95
C PRO A 148 -20.77 4.59 -9.11
N ASP A 149 -21.37 3.67 -9.88
CA ASP A 149 -22.27 4.01 -10.97
C ASP A 149 -23.19 5.12 -10.49
N VAL A 150 -23.23 6.21 -11.25
CA VAL A 150 -24.22 7.25 -11.02
C VAL A 150 -25.56 6.53 -11.16
N GLU A 151 -26.28 6.31 -10.07
CA GLU A 151 -27.70 6.02 -10.15
C GLU A 151 -28.31 7.21 -10.89
N THR A 152 -28.52 7.01 -12.19
CA THR A 152 -29.39 7.86 -12.98
C THR A 152 -30.76 7.78 -12.32
N VAL A 153 -31.10 8.87 -11.64
CA VAL A 153 -32.45 9.18 -11.15
C VAL A 153 -33.44 9.13 -12.31
#